data_AF-A0A0K8SK56-F1
#
_entry.id   AF-A0A0K8SK56-F1
#
_cell.length_a   1.000
_cell.length_b   1.000
_cell.length_c   1.000
_cell.angle_alpha   90.00
_cell.angle_beta   90.00
_cell.angle_gamma   90.00
#
_symmetry.space_group_name_H-M   'P 1'
#
loop_
_entity.id
_entity.type
_entity.pdbx_description
1 polymer ?
#
loop_
_entity_poly.entity_id
_entity_poly.type
_entity_poly.pdbx_seq_one_letter_code
_entity_poly.pdbx_strand_id
1 'polypeptide(L)'
;MRNMMSSSLITNCFVLILFIAPSVYGLLCHCDICSDTNFTCSTDGYCFTATTLEKGTGNVKRSYRILVRRCLDRERWFPPENPVACRRSETYCCSTECATCRRI
;
A
#
# COMPACT_ATOMS: atom_id res chain seq x y z
N MET A 1 -21.41 24.33 -38.08
CA MET A 1 -20.72 23.04 -38.28
C MET A 1 -20.89 22.23 -37.00
N ARG A 2 -21.82 21.26 -36.97
CA ARG A 2 -22.04 20.39 -35.80
C ARG A 2 -21.30 19.09 -36.07
N ASN A 3 -20.25 18.82 -35.29
CA ASN A 3 -19.49 17.56 -35.38
C ASN A 3 -20.40 16.41 -34.93
N MET A 4 -21.01 15.72 -35.89
CA MET A 4 -21.69 14.43 -35.66
C MET A 4 -20.62 13.34 -35.54
N MET A 5 -20.04 13.18 -34.35
CA MET A 5 -19.34 11.94 -34.03
C MET A 5 -20.40 10.82 -33.95
N SER A 6 -20.25 9.80 -34.79
CA SER A 6 -21.17 8.67 -34.90
C SER A 6 -21.39 8.02 -33.53
N SER A 7 -22.65 7.93 -33.10
CA SER A 7 -23.03 7.38 -31.79
C SER A 7 -22.45 5.98 -31.53
N SER A 8 -22.27 5.16 -32.58
CA SER A 8 -21.67 3.82 -32.48
C SER A 8 -20.17 3.82 -32.17
N LEU A 9 -19.43 4.87 -32.58
CA LEU A 9 -18.02 5.00 -32.22
C LEU A 9 -17.85 5.33 -30.74
N ILE A 10 -18.76 6.13 -30.20
CA ILE A 10 -18.77 6.52 -28.78
C ILE A 10 -19.02 5.29 -27.90
N THR A 11 -20.01 4.46 -28.25
CA THR A 11 -20.32 3.24 -27.48
C THR A 11 -19.17 2.23 -27.51
N ASN A 12 -18.54 2.03 -28.68
CA ASN A 12 -17.38 1.14 -28.80
C ASN A 12 -16.18 1.62 -27.98
N CYS A 13 -15.90 2.93 -28.00
CA CYS A 13 -14.87 3.52 -27.16
C CYS A 13 -15.18 3.32 -25.66
N PHE A 14 -16.43 3.50 -25.23
CA PHE A 14 -16.83 3.29 -23.84
C PHE A 14 -16.63 1.85 -23.37
N VAL A 15 -17.02 0.86 -24.20
CA VAL A 15 -16.82 -0.56 -23.90
C VAL A 15 -15.33 -0.89 -23.82
N LEU A 16 -14.53 -0.42 -24.77
CA LEU A 16 -13.07 -0.56 -24.73
C LEU A 16 -12.50 -0.01 -23.42
N ILE A 17 -12.84 1.23 -23.05
CA ILE A 17 -12.36 1.88 -21.81
C ILE A 17 -12.70 1.04 -20.56
N LEU A 18 -13.89 0.44 -20.48
CA LEU A 18 -14.26 -0.42 -19.36
C LEU A 18 -13.44 -1.71 -19.28
N PHE A 19 -13.01 -2.27 -20.43
CA PHE A 19 -12.16 -3.47 -20.46
C PHE A 19 -10.69 -3.19 -20.14
N ILE A 20 -10.19 -1.97 -20.39
CA ILE A 20 -8.81 -1.56 -20.05
C ILE A 20 -8.71 -0.86 -18.70
N ALA A 21 -9.84 -0.53 -18.06
CA ALA A 21 -9.82 0.10 -16.75
C ALA A 21 -9.13 -0.84 -15.74
N PRO A 22 -7.98 -0.44 -15.17
CA PRO A 22 -7.32 -1.26 -14.17
C PRO A 22 -8.23 -1.41 -12.96
N SER A 23 -8.38 -2.66 -12.49
CA SER A 23 -9.03 -2.92 -11.21
C SER A 23 -8.08 -2.40 -10.12
N VAL A 24 -8.36 -1.19 -9.62
CA VAL A 24 -7.64 -0.62 -8.48
C VAL A 24 -8.13 -1.32 -7.22
N TYR A 25 -7.54 -2.48 -6.90
CA TYR A 25 -7.75 -3.11 -5.61
C TYR A 25 -6.99 -2.31 -4.55
N GLY A 26 -7.70 -1.40 -3.91
CA GLY A 26 -7.15 -0.61 -2.81
C GLY A 26 -6.99 -1.44 -1.54
N LEU A 27 -5.90 -1.19 -0.83
CA LEU A 27 -5.55 -1.83 0.43
C LEU A 27 -5.40 -0.75 1.50
N LEU A 28 -6.17 -0.84 2.58
CA LEU A 28 -6.10 0.09 3.70
C LEU A 28 -5.20 -0.49 4.79
N CYS A 29 -4.13 0.23 5.10
CA CYS A 29 -3.14 -0.11 6.11
C CYS A 29 -3.25 0.79 7.33
N HIS A 30 -2.93 0.27 8.51
CA HIS A 30 -2.61 1.12 9.65
C HIS A 30 -1.24 1.79 9.42
N CYS A 31 -1.12 3.08 9.77
CA CYS A 31 0.07 3.88 9.57
C CYS A 31 0.35 4.75 10.80
N ASP A 32 1.46 4.49 11.49
CA ASP A 32 1.77 5.13 12.78
C ASP A 32 2.17 6.60 12.63
N ILE A 33 2.71 6.96 11.47
CA ILE A 33 3.18 8.32 11.16
C ILE A 33 2.12 9.16 10.45
N CYS A 34 1.01 8.58 10.01
CA CYS A 34 0.00 9.25 9.20
C CYS A 34 -1.09 9.88 10.08
N SER A 35 -0.72 10.82 10.97
CA SER A 35 -1.67 11.49 11.87
C SER A 35 -2.80 12.20 11.11
N ASP A 36 -2.48 12.75 9.95
CA ASP A 36 -3.39 13.59 9.17
C ASP A 36 -4.51 12.78 8.50
N THR A 37 -4.34 11.47 8.41
CA THR A 37 -5.28 10.52 7.79
C THR A 37 -5.77 9.48 8.81
N ASN A 38 -5.93 9.87 10.07
CA ASN A 38 -6.39 9.01 11.17
C ASN A 38 -5.57 7.73 11.33
N PHE A 39 -4.24 7.83 11.18
CA PHE A 39 -3.32 6.70 11.27
C PHE A 39 -3.61 5.59 10.28
N THR A 40 -4.09 5.94 9.07
CA THR A 40 -4.34 4.99 8.00
C THR A 40 -3.79 5.49 6.67
N CYS A 41 -3.46 4.58 5.76
CA CYS A 41 -3.07 4.92 4.40
C CYS A 41 -3.64 3.88 3.42
N SER A 42 -3.86 4.29 2.18
CA SER A 42 -4.35 3.42 1.10
C SER A 42 -3.23 3.16 0.10
N THR A 43 -3.09 1.92 -0.38
CA THR A 43 -2.09 1.53 -1.36
C THR A 43 -2.58 0.39 -2.24
N ASP A 44 -1.93 0.18 -3.38
CA ASP A 44 -2.16 -0.93 -4.32
C ASP A 44 -1.10 -2.05 -4.18
N GLY A 45 -0.12 -1.85 -3.29
CA GLY A 45 0.96 -2.79 -3.01
C GLY A 45 0.77 -3.53 -1.69
N TYR A 46 1.52 -3.12 -0.67
CA TYR A 46 1.61 -3.86 0.60
C TYR A 46 1.52 -2.94 1.82
N CYS A 47 0.93 -3.46 2.89
CA CYS A 47 1.10 -2.88 4.23
C CYS A 47 2.38 -3.42 4.85
N PHE A 48 3.30 -2.52 5.15
CA PHE A 48 4.57 -2.83 5.80
C PHE A 48 4.47 -2.66 7.31
N THR A 49 4.99 -3.64 8.03
CA THR A 49 5.16 -3.62 9.48
C THR A 49 6.60 -4.01 9.81
N ALA A 50 7.29 -3.23 10.60
CA ALA A 50 8.61 -3.58 11.13
C ALA A 50 8.65 -3.43 12.64
N THR A 51 9.45 -4.28 13.28
CA THR A 51 9.80 -4.11 14.70
C THR A 51 11.28 -3.80 14.83
N THR A 52 11.64 -2.77 15.58
CA THR A 52 13.04 -2.46 15.88
C THR A 52 13.28 -2.53 17.39
N LEU A 53 14.39 -3.14 17.76
CA LEU A 53 14.87 -3.19 19.15
C LEU A 53 15.88 -2.07 19.36
N GLU A 54 15.50 -1.03 20.10
CA GLU A 54 16.47 -0.04 20.53
C GLU A 54 17.07 -0.48 21.87
N LYS A 55 18.40 -0.62 21.88
CA LYS A 55 19.16 -0.90 23.10
C LYS A 55 19.39 0.41 23.83
N GLY A 56 18.85 0.55 25.04
CA GLY A 56 19.14 1.67 25.91
C GLY A 56 20.65 1.82 26.12
N THR A 57 21.19 3.02 25.84
CA THR A 57 22.61 3.38 25.95
C THR A 57 23.07 3.71 27.37
N GLY A 58 22.23 3.49 28.39
CA GLY A 58 22.52 3.83 29.80
C GLY A 58 22.77 2.62 30.72
N ASN A 59 23.03 2.92 32.00
CA ASN A 59 23.28 1.95 33.08
C ASN A 59 22.10 0.99 33.35
N VAL A 60 20.92 1.31 32.82
CA VAL A 60 19.75 0.44 32.81
C VAL A 60 19.52 0.00 31.36
N LYS A 61 19.97 -1.22 31.02
CA LYS A 61 19.74 -1.86 29.71
C LYS A 61 18.27 -2.28 29.57
N ARG A 62 17.35 -1.33 29.45
CA ARG A 62 15.99 -1.63 28.96
C ARG A 62 16.04 -1.61 27.43
N SER A 63 15.72 -2.75 26.84
CA SER A 63 15.43 -2.84 25.41
C SER A 63 13.96 -2.50 25.21
N TYR A 64 13.64 -1.59 24.30
CA TYR A 64 12.27 -1.29 23.91
C TYR A 64 12.04 -1.73 22.46
N ARG A 65 10.84 -2.23 22.18
CA ARG A 65 10.39 -2.61 20.84
C ARG A 65 9.59 -1.46 20.25
N ILE A 66 10.07 -0.89 19.14
CA ILE A 66 9.34 0.07 18.32
C ILE A 66 8.63 -0.69 17.20
N LEU A 67 7.36 -0.37 16.96
CA LEU A 67 6.60 -0.82 15.79
C LEU A 67 6.55 0.31 14.75
N VAL A 68 6.79 -0.01 13.49
CA VAL A 68 6.69 0.94 12.37
C VAL A 68 5.76 0.36 11.32
N ARG A 69 4.59 0.99 11.12
CA ARG A 69 3.63 0.62 10.08
C ARG A 69 3.43 1.72 9.05
N ARG A 70 3.38 1.33 7.77
CA ARG A 70 3.19 2.24 6.62
C ARG A 70 2.76 1.50 5.35
N CYS A 71 2.32 2.25 4.35
CA CYS A 71 2.02 1.75 3.01
C CYS A 71 3.28 1.63 2.16
N LEU A 72 3.32 0.60 1.31
CA LEU A 72 4.31 0.41 0.26
C LEU A 72 3.61 0.32 -1.10
N ASP A 73 3.69 1.40 -1.88
CA ASP A 73 3.13 1.47 -3.24
C ASP A 73 3.84 0.53 -4.20
N ARG A 74 3.07 -0.23 -4.97
CA ARG A 74 3.61 -1.29 -5.82
C ARG A 74 4.68 -0.79 -6.79
N GLU A 75 4.48 0.41 -7.34
CA GLU A 75 5.38 1.02 -8.32
C GLU A 75 6.72 1.51 -7.75
N ARG A 76 6.77 1.82 -6.44
CA ARG A 76 7.93 2.45 -5.81
C ARG A 76 8.89 1.45 -5.18
N TRP A 77 8.45 0.21 -4.95
CA TRP A 77 9.20 -0.77 -4.18
C TRP A 77 9.60 -1.97 -5.05
N PHE A 78 10.88 -2.05 -5.39
CA PHE A 78 11.42 -3.08 -6.29
C PHE A 78 12.03 -4.27 -5.53
N PRO A 79 11.91 -5.50 -6.04
CA PRO A 79 11.00 -5.92 -7.12
C PRO A 79 9.53 -5.92 -6.63
N PRO A 80 8.56 -5.59 -7.48
CA PRO A 80 7.17 -5.39 -7.08
C PRO A 80 6.50 -6.66 -6.53
N GLU A 81 6.92 -7.85 -6.97
CA GLU A 81 6.40 -9.13 -6.45
C GLU A 81 7.00 -9.50 -5.10
N ASN A 82 8.20 -9.01 -4.78
CA ASN A 82 8.90 -9.31 -3.53
C ASN A 82 9.79 -8.14 -3.10
N PRO A 83 9.19 -7.06 -2.57
CA PRO A 83 9.93 -5.85 -2.25
C PRO A 83 11.09 -6.13 -1.30
N VAL A 84 12.27 -5.55 -1.58
CA VAL A 84 13.46 -5.76 -0.72
C VAL A 84 13.19 -5.37 0.74
N ALA A 85 12.33 -4.37 0.97
CA ALA A 85 11.89 -3.96 2.29
C ALA A 85 11.25 -5.10 3.10
N CYS A 86 10.63 -6.08 2.43
CA CYS A 86 9.90 -7.19 3.03
C CYS A 86 10.76 -8.44 3.27
N ARG A 87 12.01 -8.47 2.78
CA ARG A 87 12.89 -9.65 2.86
C ARG A 87 13.59 -9.79 4.22
N ARG A 88 13.49 -8.79 5.10
CA ARG A 88 14.17 -8.81 6.40
C ARG A 88 13.36 -9.63 7.42
N SER A 89 14.03 -10.34 8.31
CA SER A 89 13.40 -11.16 9.35
C SER A 89 12.58 -10.35 10.36
N GLU A 90 12.88 -9.07 10.51
CA GLU A 90 12.21 -8.14 11.43
C GLU A 90 11.08 -7.34 10.76
N THR A 91 10.77 -7.66 9.51
CA THR A 91 9.75 -6.99 8.70
C THR A 91 8.69 -7.98 8.26
N TYR A 92 7.46 -7.50 8.18
CA TYR A 92 6.31 -8.24 7.69
C TYR A 92 5.55 -7.37 6.69
N CYS A 93 5.29 -7.92 5.51
CA CYS A 93 4.52 -7.25 4.46
C CYS A 93 3.29 -8.07 4.12
N CYS A 94 2.18 -7.38 3.95
CA CYS A 94 0.88 -7.99 3.75
C CYS A 94 0.18 -7.34 2.56
N SER A 95 -0.26 -8.15 1.60
CA SER A 95 -1.03 -7.72 0.41
C SER A 95 -2.49 -8.16 0.42
N THR A 96 -2.92 -8.84 1.49
CA THR A 96 -4.29 -9.33 1.69
C THR A 96 -4.78 -8.98 3.11
N GLU A 97 -5.96 -9.44 3.52
CA GLU A 97 -6.42 -9.22 4.89
C GLU A 97 -5.45 -9.84 5.91
N CYS A 98 -5.04 -9.05 6.89
CA CYS A 98 -4.24 -9.46 8.04
C CYS A 98 -4.47 -8.48 9.20
N ALA A 99 -3.84 -8.73 10.35
CA ALA A 99 -4.09 -7.93 11.56
C ALA A 99 -3.80 -6.41 11.41
N THR A 100 -3.00 -6.01 10.41
CA THR A 100 -2.60 -4.62 10.17
C THR A 100 -3.22 -4.00 8.90
N CYS A 101 -4.11 -4.73 8.21
CA CYS A 101 -4.54 -4.39 6.86
C CYS A 101 -5.91 -5.00 6.47
N ARG A 102 -6.73 -4.25 5.72
CA ARG A 102 -7.94 -4.75 5.07
C ARG A 102 -8.11 -4.20 3.65
N ARG A 103 -8.89 -4.88 2.80
CA ARG A 103 -9.27 -4.34 1.48
C ARG A 103 -10.32 -3.22 1.63
N ILE A 104 -10.33 -2.29 0.68
CA ILE A 104 -11.33 -1.21 0.53
C ILE A 104 -12.15 -1.37 -0.74
#